data_AF-W7Q211-F1
#
_entry.id   AF-W7Q211-F1
#
_cell.length_a   1.000
_cell.length_b   1.000
_cell.length_c   1.000
_cell.angle_alpha   90.00
_cell.angle_beta   90.00
_cell.angle_gamma   90.00
#
_symmetry.space_group_name_H-M   'P 1'
#
loop_
_entity.id
_entity.type
_entity.pdbx_description
1 polymer ?
#
loop_
_entity_poly.entity_id
_entity_poly.type
_entity_poly.pdbx_seq_one_letter_code
_entity_poly.pdbx_strand_id
1 'polypeptide(L)'
;MEHQKTVQPAKLIAAVALGGSLAFGGSVLADDGLGDYRDRFEPLPYFPPIPAHNSLTPEKVELGNMLFFEPRISSSGVISCATCHNPALGWSDRIPRATGHDGQIGERNTPTVLNSGFLGSQFWDGREPDLEGQALGPIEADIEMAMDLDMALERLEEFELYQKKFAEAIRMTITRSMPTTWPWPWPASSAR
;
A
#
# COMPACT_ATOMS: atom_id res chain seq x y z
N MET A 1 49.46 -89.41 34.42
CA MET A 1 48.05 -89.03 34.19
C MET A 1 48.06 -87.68 33.52
N GLU A 2 47.74 -87.73 32.24
CA GLU A 2 47.91 -86.71 31.20
C GLU A 2 47.05 -85.46 31.48
N HIS A 3 47.66 -84.28 31.46
CA HIS A 3 46.93 -83.01 31.45
C HIS A 3 46.42 -82.74 30.03
N GLN A 4 45.15 -83.05 29.78
CA GLN A 4 44.51 -82.85 28.48
C GLN A 4 44.20 -81.37 28.24
N LYS A 5 44.74 -80.84 27.14
CA LYS A 5 44.48 -79.50 26.61
C LYS A 5 43.05 -79.41 26.07
N THR A 6 42.33 -78.34 26.41
CA THR A 6 41.19 -77.86 25.60
C THR A 6 41.42 -76.42 25.20
N VAL A 7 41.64 -76.24 23.90
CA VAL A 7 41.65 -74.93 23.23
C VAL A 7 40.21 -74.42 23.23
N GLN A 8 39.94 -73.30 23.90
CA GLN A 8 38.68 -72.60 23.72
C GLN A 8 38.76 -71.69 22.48
N PRO A 9 37.68 -71.63 21.68
CA PRO A 9 37.70 -71.05 20.36
C PRO A 9 37.79 -69.53 20.45
N ALA A 10 38.82 -68.96 19.84
CA ALA A 10 38.69 -67.61 19.32
C ALA A 10 37.54 -67.62 18.31
N LYS A 11 36.46 -66.89 18.60
CA LYS A 11 35.58 -66.25 17.62
C LYS A 11 34.52 -65.40 18.33
N LEU A 12 34.52 -64.12 17.98
CA LEU A 12 33.38 -63.20 18.01
C LEU A 12 32.75 -62.91 19.39
N ILE A 13 33.14 -61.79 19.99
CA ILE A 13 32.15 -60.75 20.24
C ILE A 13 32.69 -59.46 19.63
N ALA A 14 32.04 -59.08 18.54
CA ALA A 14 32.33 -57.92 17.73
C ALA A 14 32.21 -56.63 18.53
N ALA A 15 33.01 -55.66 18.10
CA ALA A 15 32.88 -54.25 18.41
C ALA A 15 31.42 -53.77 18.33
N VAL A 16 30.83 -53.42 19.47
CA VAL A 16 29.58 -52.63 19.53
C VAL A 16 29.68 -51.60 20.67
N ALA A 17 30.75 -50.80 20.68
CA ALA A 17 30.89 -49.72 21.68
C ALA A 17 31.20 -48.34 21.08
N LEU A 18 31.10 -48.16 19.76
CA LEU A 18 31.40 -46.87 19.10
C LEU A 18 30.39 -46.46 18.01
N GLY A 19 29.17 -47.00 18.06
CA GLY A 19 28.10 -46.67 17.10
C GLY A 19 26.86 -45.99 17.71
N GLY A 20 26.91 -45.56 18.97
CA GLY A 20 25.73 -45.17 19.74
C GLY A 20 25.47 -43.67 19.91
N SER A 21 26.32 -42.78 19.38
CA SER A 21 26.25 -41.35 19.72
C SER A 21 25.77 -40.44 18.59
N LEU A 22 25.41 -40.97 17.42
CA LEU A 22 24.97 -40.15 16.28
C LEU A 22 23.44 -40.12 16.07
N ALA A 23 22.64 -40.80 16.90
CA ALA A 23 21.20 -40.94 16.68
C ALA A 23 20.30 -39.98 17.49
N PHE A 24 20.87 -39.08 18.31
CA PHE A 24 20.10 -38.07 19.05
C PHE A 24 20.42 -36.63 18.59
N GLY A 25 20.68 -36.46 17.30
CA GLY A 25 20.50 -35.16 16.65
C GLY A 25 19.01 -34.93 16.38
N GLY A 26 18.20 -34.80 17.44
CA GLY A 26 16.85 -34.27 17.27
C GLY A 26 17.00 -32.90 16.63
N SER A 27 16.28 -32.64 15.54
CA SER A 27 16.18 -31.29 14.99
C SER A 27 15.66 -30.39 16.12
N VAL A 28 16.54 -29.65 16.78
CA VAL A 28 16.17 -28.49 17.55
C VAL A 28 15.76 -27.47 16.49
N LEU A 29 14.53 -27.60 16.01
CA LEU A 29 13.88 -26.51 15.31
C LEU A 29 13.78 -25.42 16.37
N ALA A 30 14.53 -24.33 16.18
CA ALA A 30 14.30 -23.14 16.95
C ALA A 30 12.82 -22.79 16.79
N ASP A 31 12.10 -22.68 17.90
CA ASP A 31 10.76 -22.09 17.90
C ASP A 31 10.89 -20.70 17.30
N ASP A 32 10.30 -20.49 16.12
CA ASP A 32 10.32 -19.21 15.43
C ASP A 32 9.37 -18.20 16.10
N GLY A 33 8.64 -18.63 17.14
CA GLY A 33 7.71 -17.81 17.89
C GLY A 33 6.47 -17.43 17.09
N LEU A 34 6.27 -17.96 15.88
CA LEU A 34 5.18 -17.56 14.99
C LEU A 34 3.81 -17.86 15.61
N GLY A 35 3.72 -18.91 16.43
CA GLY A 35 2.52 -19.26 17.20
C GLY A 35 2.04 -18.15 18.14
N ASP A 36 2.96 -17.39 18.75
CA ASP A 36 2.64 -16.33 19.71
C ASP A 36 2.04 -15.07 19.06
N TYR A 37 2.28 -14.90 17.75
CA TYR A 37 1.86 -13.76 16.96
C TYR A 37 0.66 -14.05 16.06
N ARG A 38 0.39 -15.33 15.79
CA ARG A 38 -0.67 -15.74 14.85
C ARG A 38 -2.03 -15.16 15.21
N ASP A 39 -2.33 -15.08 16.50
CA ASP A 39 -3.63 -14.59 16.97
C ASP A 39 -3.67 -13.05 17.14
N ARG A 40 -2.59 -12.33 16.79
CA ARG A 40 -2.51 -10.86 16.81
C ARG A 40 -2.68 -10.21 15.43
N PHE A 41 -2.63 -11.00 14.36
CA PHE A 41 -2.69 -10.53 13.00
C PHE A 41 -3.82 -11.23 12.26
N GLU A 42 -4.47 -10.50 11.37
CA GLU A 42 -5.48 -11.03 10.47
C GLU A 42 -5.02 -10.86 9.02
N PRO A 43 -5.36 -11.80 8.12
CA PRO A 43 -5.15 -11.57 6.70
C PRO A 43 -5.96 -10.34 6.26
N LEU A 44 -5.37 -9.53 5.38
CA LEU A 44 -6.11 -8.40 4.83
C LEU A 44 -7.35 -8.89 4.06
N PRO A 45 -8.52 -8.25 4.28
CA PRO A 45 -9.70 -8.50 3.46
C PRO A 45 -9.43 -8.21 1.98
N TYR A 46 -10.27 -8.74 1.09
CA TYR A 46 -10.15 -8.49 -0.34
C TYR A 46 -10.35 -7.00 -0.71
N PHE A 47 -11.25 -6.30 0.00
CA PHE A 47 -11.46 -4.86 -0.15
C PHE A 47 -11.25 -4.12 1.18
N PRO A 48 -10.71 -2.89 1.15
CA PRO A 48 -10.76 -2.00 2.31
C PRO A 48 -12.21 -1.62 2.66
N PRO A 49 -12.45 -1.05 3.84
CA PRO A 49 -13.73 -0.42 4.15
C PRO A 49 -14.10 0.60 3.06
N ILE A 50 -15.22 0.39 2.37
CA ILE A 50 -15.69 1.30 1.31
C ILE A 50 -16.57 2.38 1.96
N PRO A 51 -16.24 3.68 1.83
CA PRO A 51 -17.05 4.75 2.41
C PRO A 51 -18.47 4.77 1.84
N ALA A 52 -19.48 4.94 2.70
CA ALA A 52 -20.88 4.93 2.28
C ALA A 52 -21.22 6.07 1.29
N HIS A 53 -20.53 7.20 1.38
CA HIS A 53 -20.69 8.35 0.50
C HIS A 53 -19.80 8.29 -0.76
N ASN A 54 -18.90 7.30 -0.85
CA ASN A 54 -18.04 7.08 -2.00
C ASN A 54 -18.02 5.60 -2.40
N SER A 55 -19.10 5.15 -3.04
CA SER A 55 -19.21 3.78 -3.55
C SER A 55 -18.09 3.44 -4.54
N LEU A 56 -17.55 2.23 -4.44
CA LEU A 56 -16.57 1.69 -5.38
C LEU A 56 -17.29 1.16 -6.64
N THR A 57 -17.29 1.94 -7.72
CA THR A 57 -17.83 1.51 -9.02
C THR A 57 -16.70 1.35 -10.04
N PRO A 58 -16.85 0.50 -11.08
CA PRO A 58 -15.85 0.37 -12.14
C PRO A 58 -15.49 1.71 -12.78
N GLU A 59 -16.46 2.59 -12.98
CA GLU A 59 -16.27 3.92 -13.59
C GLU A 59 -15.43 4.84 -12.69
N LYS A 60 -15.64 4.80 -11.36
CA LYS A 60 -14.83 5.55 -10.39
C LYS A 60 -13.43 4.98 -10.26
N VAL A 61 -13.27 3.66 -10.29
CA VAL A 61 -11.95 3.00 -10.26
C VAL A 61 -11.14 3.41 -11.49
N GLU A 62 -11.77 3.39 -12.66
CA GLU A 62 -11.14 3.81 -13.92
C GLU A 62 -10.74 5.29 -13.88
N LEU A 63 -11.66 6.18 -13.49
CA LEU A 63 -11.36 7.62 -13.38
C LEU A 63 -10.26 7.89 -12.35
N GLY A 64 -10.33 7.26 -11.17
CA GLY A 64 -9.29 7.39 -10.14
C GLY A 64 -7.93 6.89 -10.61
N ASN A 65 -7.91 5.78 -11.38
CA ASN A 65 -6.68 5.31 -12.01
C ASN A 65 -6.11 6.34 -12.99
N MET A 66 -6.94 6.92 -13.86
CA MET A 66 -6.49 7.96 -14.79
C MET A 66 -5.89 9.16 -14.03
N LEU A 67 -6.59 9.67 -13.01
CA LEU A 67 -6.14 10.82 -12.22
C LEU A 67 -4.85 10.54 -11.44
N PHE A 68 -4.65 9.33 -10.93
CA PHE A 68 -3.43 8.95 -10.20
C PHE A 68 -2.16 9.09 -11.06
N PHE A 69 -2.28 8.91 -12.36
CA PHE A 69 -1.19 9.03 -13.33
C PHE A 69 -1.23 10.33 -14.13
N GLU A 70 -2.13 11.27 -13.81
CA GLU A 70 -2.30 12.51 -14.56
C GLU A 70 -1.31 13.58 -14.09
N PRO A 71 -0.28 13.95 -14.88
CA PRO A 71 0.66 14.98 -14.43
C PRO A 71 0.10 16.40 -14.59
N ARG A 72 -0.94 16.61 -15.41
CA ARG A 72 -1.49 17.94 -15.69
C ARG A 72 -2.19 18.57 -14.48
N ILE A 73 -2.56 17.78 -13.47
CA ILE A 73 -3.07 18.30 -12.19
C ILE A 73 -1.99 18.88 -11.28
N SER A 74 -0.72 18.91 -11.70
CA SER A 74 0.34 19.73 -11.08
C SER A 74 0.56 21.03 -11.83
N SER A 75 1.04 22.07 -11.16
CA SER A 75 1.29 23.38 -11.78
C SER A 75 2.29 23.29 -12.93
N SER A 76 3.34 22.47 -12.77
CA SER A 76 4.34 22.22 -13.79
C SER A 76 3.87 21.29 -14.92
N GLY A 77 2.76 20.56 -14.74
CA GLY A 77 2.24 19.60 -15.71
C GLY A 77 3.12 18.34 -15.87
N VAL A 78 4.04 18.08 -14.93
CA VAL A 78 4.98 16.94 -15.00
C VAL A 78 4.97 16.03 -13.75
N ILE A 79 4.24 16.40 -12.69
CA ILE A 79 4.14 15.62 -11.45
C ILE A 79 2.73 15.04 -11.34
N SER A 80 2.63 13.73 -11.10
CA SER A 80 1.39 13.03 -10.73
C SER A 80 1.59 12.28 -9.41
N CYS A 81 0.53 11.68 -8.86
CA CYS A 81 0.64 10.83 -7.67
C CYS A 81 1.67 9.72 -7.89
N ALA A 82 1.69 9.14 -9.09
CA ALA A 82 2.61 8.08 -9.49
C ALA A 82 4.09 8.50 -9.57
N THR A 83 4.39 9.80 -9.65
CA THR A 83 5.76 10.30 -9.60
C THR A 83 6.43 9.95 -8.27
N CYS A 84 5.70 10.14 -7.17
CA CYS A 84 6.18 9.85 -5.80
C CYS A 84 5.75 8.46 -5.33
N HIS A 85 4.59 7.96 -5.78
CA HIS A 85 4.07 6.64 -5.44
C HIS A 85 4.24 5.64 -6.59
N ASN A 86 5.49 5.35 -6.93
CA ASN A 86 5.83 4.64 -8.17
C ASN A 86 5.57 3.11 -8.07
N PRO A 87 4.74 2.53 -8.97
CA PRO A 87 4.38 1.11 -8.93
C PRO A 87 5.59 0.16 -9.05
N ALA A 88 6.62 0.55 -9.80
CA ALA A 88 7.83 -0.27 -9.97
C ALA A 88 8.71 -0.31 -8.71
N LEU A 89 8.50 0.60 -7.77
CA LEU A 89 9.31 0.77 -6.57
C LEU A 89 8.56 0.36 -5.28
N GLY A 90 7.42 -0.33 -5.41
CA GLY A 90 6.57 -0.70 -4.28
C GLY A 90 5.61 0.42 -3.88
N TRP A 91 5.21 1.24 -4.85
CA TRP A 91 4.29 2.37 -4.69
C TRP A 91 4.83 3.48 -3.77
N SER A 92 6.14 3.65 -3.77
CA SER A 92 6.88 4.78 -3.17
C SER A 92 7.98 5.24 -4.14
N ASP A 93 8.80 6.21 -3.75
CA ASP A 93 9.86 6.79 -4.60
C ASP A 93 11.26 6.23 -4.27
N ARG A 94 11.40 5.46 -3.18
CA ARG A 94 12.65 4.89 -2.67
C ARG A 94 13.79 5.90 -2.47
N ILE A 95 13.46 7.14 -2.15
CA ILE A 95 14.42 8.17 -1.76
C ILE A 95 14.15 8.64 -0.32
N PRO A 96 15.15 9.22 0.38
CA PRO A 96 14.95 9.61 1.78
C PRO A 96 13.84 10.64 1.98
N ARG A 97 13.67 11.58 1.04
CA ARG A 97 12.63 12.62 1.03
C ARG A 97 12.22 12.92 -0.40
N ALA A 98 10.92 13.15 -0.61
CA ALA A 98 10.37 13.40 -1.94
C ALA A 98 10.97 14.65 -2.59
N THR A 99 11.07 14.64 -3.92
CA THR A 99 11.40 15.81 -4.73
C THR A 99 10.15 16.23 -5.49
N GLY A 100 9.61 17.41 -5.22
CA GLY A 100 8.40 17.92 -5.87
C GLY A 100 8.67 19.09 -6.80
N HIS A 101 7.71 20.03 -6.85
CA HIS A 101 7.71 21.17 -7.77
C HIS A 101 9.01 21.98 -7.68
N ASP A 102 9.54 22.37 -8.84
CA ASP A 102 10.82 23.08 -8.98
C ASP A 102 12.03 22.42 -8.31
N GLY A 103 11.97 21.10 -8.08
CA GLY A 103 13.06 20.35 -7.45
C GLY A 103 13.15 20.55 -5.94
N GLN A 104 12.11 21.09 -5.31
CA GLN A 104 12.04 21.27 -3.87
C GLN A 104 12.06 19.91 -3.16
N ILE A 105 12.75 19.83 -2.02
CA ILE A 105 12.88 18.61 -1.23
C ILE A 105 11.92 18.69 -0.04
N GLY A 106 11.00 17.74 0.03
CA GLY A 106 10.03 17.64 1.12
C GLY A 106 10.67 17.33 2.48
N GLU A 107 9.85 17.32 3.53
CA GLU A 107 10.32 17.06 4.90
C GLU A 107 10.27 15.58 5.29
N ARG A 108 9.48 14.78 4.59
CA ARG A 108 9.20 13.38 4.92
C ARG A 108 9.53 12.45 3.76
N ASN A 109 9.74 11.19 4.08
CA ASN A 109 9.78 10.11 3.09
C ASN A 109 8.37 9.86 2.55
N THR A 110 8.25 9.48 1.28
CA THR A 110 6.97 9.12 0.67
C THR A 110 6.55 7.71 1.13
N PRO A 111 5.44 7.57 1.90
CA PRO A 111 4.95 6.25 2.28
C PRO A 111 4.41 5.49 1.05
N THR A 112 4.31 4.16 1.14
CA THR A 112 3.64 3.39 0.11
C THR A 112 2.12 3.62 0.13
N VAL A 113 1.47 3.68 -1.04
CA VAL A 113 -0.01 3.67 -1.10
C VAL A 113 -0.60 2.27 -0.99
N LEU A 114 0.21 1.21 -1.04
CA LEU A 114 -0.29 -0.15 -0.85
C LEU A 114 -0.95 -0.28 0.53
N ASN A 115 -2.16 -0.83 0.53
CA ASN A 115 -2.98 -1.05 1.74
C ASN A 115 -3.38 0.23 2.51
N SER A 116 -3.12 1.43 1.97
CA SER A 116 -3.46 2.71 2.61
C SER A 116 -4.95 2.85 2.94
N GLY A 117 -5.83 2.23 2.16
CA GLY A 117 -7.27 2.18 2.43
C GLY A 117 -7.68 1.39 3.69
N PHE A 118 -6.77 0.64 4.31
CA PHE A 118 -7.01 -0.02 5.60
C PHE A 118 -6.53 0.82 6.79
N LEU A 119 -5.82 1.92 6.56
CA LEU A 119 -5.32 2.78 7.63
C LEU A 119 -6.47 3.61 8.22
N GLY A 120 -6.49 3.76 9.54
CA GLY A 120 -7.48 4.60 10.24
C GLY A 120 -7.19 6.10 10.19
N SER A 121 -6.02 6.48 9.67
CA SER A 121 -5.60 7.86 9.42
C SER A 121 -4.51 7.88 8.35
N GLN A 122 -4.41 8.98 7.63
CA GLN A 122 -3.46 9.21 6.55
C GLN A 122 -2.42 10.28 6.92
N PHE A 123 -1.39 10.40 6.10
CA PHE A 123 -0.15 11.15 6.37
C PHE A 123 0.64 10.62 7.58
N TRP A 124 1.91 11.03 7.67
CA TRP A 124 2.81 10.62 8.76
C TRP A 124 2.37 11.09 10.15
N ASP A 125 1.66 12.20 10.21
CA ASP A 125 1.14 12.82 11.43
C ASP A 125 -0.33 12.45 11.70
N GLY A 126 -0.95 11.64 10.84
CA GLY A 126 -2.32 11.17 11.01
C GLY A 126 -3.38 12.26 10.85
N ARG A 127 -3.04 13.41 10.24
CA ARG A 127 -3.92 14.59 10.23
C ARG A 127 -5.18 14.43 9.38
N GLU A 128 -5.15 13.55 8.39
CA GLU A 128 -6.33 13.23 7.58
C GLU A 128 -6.96 11.90 8.02
N PRO A 129 -8.28 11.81 8.14
CA PRO A 129 -8.94 10.57 8.55
C PRO A 129 -9.09 9.55 7.42
N ASP A 130 -9.05 9.99 6.16
CA ASP A 130 -9.37 9.16 4.99
C ASP A 130 -8.56 9.53 3.74
N LEU A 131 -8.67 8.69 2.70
CA LEU A 131 -7.93 8.85 1.45
C LEU A 131 -8.45 10.02 0.61
N GLU A 132 -9.74 10.32 0.70
CA GLU A 132 -10.38 11.44 0.00
C GLU A 132 -9.78 12.78 0.44
N GLY A 133 -9.64 13.01 1.76
CA GLY A 133 -8.94 14.19 2.28
C GLY A 133 -7.44 14.17 1.97
N GLN A 134 -6.79 13.01 2.10
CA GLN A 134 -5.37 12.87 1.81
C GLN A 134 -5.01 13.25 0.37
N ALA A 135 -5.85 12.90 -0.61
CA ALA A 135 -5.56 13.13 -2.03
C ALA A 135 -5.52 14.61 -2.42
N LEU A 136 -6.22 15.48 -1.68
CA LEU A 136 -6.28 16.91 -1.98
C LEU A 136 -4.98 17.64 -1.60
N GLY A 137 -4.41 17.30 -0.44
CA GLY A 137 -3.23 17.99 0.11
C GLY A 137 -2.02 18.04 -0.83
N PRO A 138 -1.58 16.93 -1.45
CA PRO A 138 -0.46 16.91 -2.40
C PRO A 138 -0.65 17.81 -3.61
N ILE A 139 -1.89 17.96 -4.09
CA ILE A 139 -2.21 18.81 -5.25
C ILE A 139 -1.90 20.27 -4.90
N GLU A 140 -2.39 20.73 -3.74
CA GLU A 140 -2.25 22.11 -3.27
C GLU A 140 -0.86 22.43 -2.68
N ALA A 141 -0.12 21.43 -2.20
CA ALA A 141 1.14 21.66 -1.52
C ALA A 141 2.22 22.23 -2.47
N ASP A 142 2.71 23.44 -2.16
CA ASP A 142 3.75 24.17 -2.92
C ASP A 142 5.04 23.37 -3.16
N ILE A 143 5.39 22.51 -2.20
CA ILE A 143 6.60 21.68 -2.26
C ILE A 143 6.38 20.38 -3.05
N GLU A 144 5.13 20.02 -3.35
CA GLU A 144 4.75 18.78 -4.05
C GLU A 144 4.26 19.09 -5.47
N MET A 145 2.96 19.32 -5.68
CA MET A 145 2.37 19.55 -7.01
C MET A 145 2.07 21.04 -7.30
N ALA A 146 2.01 21.87 -6.26
CA ALA A 146 1.87 23.33 -6.32
C ALA A 146 0.69 23.84 -7.18
N MET A 147 -0.44 23.15 -7.15
CA MET A 147 -1.62 23.43 -7.97
C MET A 147 -2.83 23.78 -7.11
N ASP A 148 -3.49 24.89 -7.42
CA ASP A 148 -4.82 25.20 -6.89
C ASP A 148 -5.87 24.21 -7.43
N LEU A 149 -6.77 23.72 -6.57
CA LEU A 149 -7.75 22.70 -6.96
C LEU A 149 -8.71 23.17 -8.05
N ASP A 150 -9.15 24.43 -8.04
CA ASP A 150 -10.03 24.97 -9.06
C ASP A 150 -9.30 25.03 -10.40
N MET A 151 -8.02 25.45 -10.39
CA MET A 151 -7.18 25.42 -11.60
C MET A 151 -6.93 24.01 -12.13
N ALA A 152 -6.76 23.01 -11.24
CA ALA A 152 -6.64 21.62 -11.64
C ALA A 152 -7.91 21.14 -12.35
N LEU A 153 -9.09 21.48 -11.82
CA LEU A 153 -10.38 21.15 -12.41
C LEU A 153 -10.60 21.83 -13.76
N GLU A 154 -10.38 23.15 -13.85
CA GLU A 154 -10.48 23.91 -15.10
C GLU A 154 -9.62 23.26 -16.19
N ARG A 155 -8.39 22.86 -15.84
CA ARG A 155 -7.49 22.18 -16.77
C ARG A 155 -8.00 20.81 -17.20
N LEU A 156 -8.58 20.01 -16.31
CA LEU A 156 -9.19 18.73 -16.67
C LEU A 156 -10.41 18.93 -17.58
N GLU A 157 -11.19 19.99 -17.36
CA GLU A 157 -12.36 20.33 -18.17
C GLU A 157 -12.01 20.69 -19.62
N GLU A 158 -10.79 21.12 -19.92
CA GLU A 158 -10.34 21.34 -21.31
C GLU A 158 -10.33 20.06 -22.15
N PHE A 159 -10.34 18.87 -21.52
CA PHE A 159 -10.26 17.58 -22.20
C PHE A 159 -11.62 16.86 -22.20
N GLU A 160 -12.19 16.66 -23.39
CA GLU A 160 -13.45 15.94 -23.59
C GLU A 160 -13.45 14.54 -22.94
N LEU A 161 -12.30 13.87 -22.93
CA LEU A 161 -12.13 12.58 -22.25
C LEU A 161 -12.44 12.67 -20.75
N TYR A 162 -11.92 13.68 -20.05
CA TYR A 162 -12.18 13.82 -18.61
C TYR A 162 -13.62 14.22 -18.35
N GLN A 163 -14.20 15.15 -19.12
CA GLN A 163 -15.62 15.49 -19.02
C GLN A 163 -16.50 14.23 -19.09
N LYS A 164 -16.24 13.36 -20.06
CA LYS A 164 -16.95 12.09 -20.22
C LYS A 164 -16.74 11.16 -19.03
N LYS A 165 -15.50 10.97 -18.57
CA LYS A 165 -15.16 10.06 -17.46
C LYS A 165 -15.75 10.52 -16.13
N PHE A 166 -15.73 11.81 -15.82
CA PHE A 166 -16.42 12.38 -14.67
C PHE A 166 -17.94 12.17 -14.77
N ALA A 167 -18.54 12.41 -15.93
CA ALA A 167 -19.98 12.20 -16.14
C ALA A 167 -20.41 10.72 -16.06
N GLU A 168 -19.50 9.78 -16.33
CA GLU A 168 -19.72 8.33 -16.12
C GLU A 168 -19.59 7.96 -14.64
N ALA A 169 -18.53 8.44 -13.97
CA ALA A 169 -18.22 8.08 -12.58
C ALA A 169 -19.18 8.70 -11.54
N ILE A 170 -19.69 9.90 -11.81
CA ILE A 170 -20.56 10.65 -10.87
C ILE A 170 -22.04 10.40 -11.15
N ARG A 171 -22.39 9.69 -12.23
CA ARG A 171 -23.76 9.60 -12.72
C ARG A 171 -24.71 9.09 -11.64
N MET A 172 -25.47 10.04 -11.09
CA MET A 172 -26.61 9.87 -10.20
C MET A 172 -27.53 8.79 -10.77
N THR A 173 -28.00 7.89 -9.91
CA THR A 173 -29.20 7.09 -10.19
C THR A 173 -30.29 8.03 -10.68
N ILE A 174 -30.66 7.93 -11.97
CA ILE A 174 -31.60 8.81 -12.63
C ILE A 174 -32.96 8.67 -11.93
N THR A 175 -33.29 9.59 -11.03
CA THR A 175 -34.68 9.93 -10.70
C THR A 175 -34.93 11.34 -11.19
N ARG A 176 -35.62 11.38 -12.33
CA ARG A 176 -36.17 12.50 -13.10
C ARG A 176 -36.44 13.79 -12.30
N SER A 177 -35.49 14.72 -12.31
CA SER A 177 -35.67 16.18 -12.49
C SER A 177 -34.32 16.87 -12.25
N MET A 178 -33.65 17.33 -13.31
CA MET A 178 -32.43 18.14 -13.15
C MET A 178 -32.82 19.59 -12.81
N PRO A 179 -32.30 20.18 -11.71
CA PRO A 179 -32.22 21.62 -11.58
C PRO A 179 -31.04 22.16 -12.41
N THR A 180 -31.21 23.32 -13.01
CA THR A 180 -30.23 24.04 -13.86
C THR A 180 -29.07 24.68 -13.08
N THR A 181 -28.76 24.18 -11.89
CA THR A 181 -27.63 24.67 -11.08
C THR A 181 -26.77 23.48 -10.68
N TRP A 182 -25.58 23.44 -11.27
CA TRP A 182 -24.46 22.55 -11.02
C TRP A 182 -24.21 22.39 -9.49
N PRO A 183 -24.14 21.18 -8.90
CA PRO A 183 -24.35 21.04 -7.47
C PRO A 183 -23.06 20.72 -6.70
N TRP A 184 -22.34 21.74 -6.26
CA TRP A 184 -21.59 21.66 -5.01
C TRP A 184 -21.60 23.03 -4.31
N PRO A 185 -22.17 23.15 -3.09
CA PRO A 185 -21.74 24.15 -2.15
C PRO A 185 -20.52 23.57 -1.43
N TRP A 186 -19.31 23.90 -1.88
CA TRP A 186 -18.12 23.65 -1.07
C TRP A 186 -18.20 24.53 0.19
N PRO A 187 -17.95 24.00 1.39
CA PRO A 187 -17.82 24.86 2.55
C PRO A 187 -16.63 25.78 2.30
N ALA A 188 -16.88 27.09 2.35
CA ALA A 188 -15.85 28.11 2.30
C ALA A 188 -14.70 27.69 3.23
N SER A 189 -13.49 27.59 2.66
CA SER A 189 -12.28 27.34 3.39
C SER A 189 -12.17 28.37 4.52
N SER A 190 -12.37 27.93 5.76
CA SER A 190 -11.89 28.71 6.89
C SER A 190 -10.37 28.53 6.91
N ALA A 191 -9.68 29.49 6.30
CA ALA A 191 -8.27 29.71 6.48
C ALA A 191 -7.87 29.51 7.94
N ARG A 192 -6.93 28.60 8.19
CA ARG A 192 -5.97 28.65 9.30
C ARG A 192 -4.81 27.72 9.02
#